data_AF-A0A0R2LQS4-F1
#
_entry.id   AF-A0A0R2LQS4-F1
#
_cell.length_a   1.000
_cell.length_b   1.000
_cell.length_c   1.000
_cell.angle_alpha   90.00
_cell.angle_beta   90.00
_cell.angle_gamma   90.00
#
_symmetry.space_group_name_H-M   'P 1'
#
loop_
_entity.id
_entity.type
_entity.pdbx_description
1 polymer ?
#
loop_
_entity_poly.entity_id
_entity_poly.type
_entity_poly.pdbx_seq_one_letter_code
_entity_poly.pdbx_strand_id
1 'polypeptide(L)'
;MEKSLSCFELIGAWLIFIFPLYQGMLELQEQIQSVKRNEIKESTLPKISMWYWLFPPLKIRLEKQRMFKLLSQRHTSNTELEAFLHFLDKATAWFYVALGGLLTAISVTYGTLEQFKIELSPPIFWLLIIVIIICTFVSDNHRINSKRKQRIIQKIQNGMDNNL
;
A
#
# COMPACT_ATOMS: atom_id res chain seq x y z
N MET A 1 14.47 4.40 31.17
CA MET A 1 14.28 3.03 30.67
C MET A 1 12.86 2.80 30.17
N GLU A 2 11.82 3.07 30.98
CA GLU A 2 10.42 2.89 30.57
C GLU A 2 10.01 3.80 29.40
N LYS A 3 10.28 5.12 29.49
CA LYS A 3 9.98 6.07 28.39
C LYS A 3 10.67 5.71 27.07
N SER A 4 11.93 5.28 27.14
CA SER A 4 12.67 4.84 25.96
C SER A 4 12.08 3.57 25.35
N LEU A 5 11.61 2.63 26.16
CA LEU A 5 10.95 1.41 25.68
C LEU A 5 9.63 1.74 24.98
N SER A 6 8.85 2.68 25.55
CA SER A 6 7.61 3.15 24.92
C SER A 6 7.84 3.82 23.56
N CYS A 7 8.94 4.56 23.39
CA CYS A 7 9.32 5.07 22.07
C CYS A 7 9.63 3.96 21.06
N PHE A 8 10.31 2.89 21.48
CA PHE A 8 10.57 1.74 20.59
C PHE A 8 9.28 1.00 20.23
N GLU A 9 8.37 0.84 21.18
CA GLU A 9 7.06 0.23 20.96
C GLU A 9 6.23 1.07 19.98
N LEU A 10 6.23 2.39 20.16
CA LEU A 10 5.56 3.33 19.26
C LEU A 10 6.09 3.20 17.82
N ILE A 11 7.42 3.27 17.67
CA ILE A 11 8.06 3.13 16.36
C ILE A 11 7.71 1.77 15.75
N GLY A 12 7.86 0.68 16.52
CA GLY A 12 7.58 -0.67 16.07
C GLY A 12 6.13 -0.85 15.59
N ALA A 13 5.17 -0.34 16.36
CA ALA A 13 3.75 -0.43 16.00
C ALA A 13 3.45 0.31 14.69
N TRP A 14 4.00 1.51 14.49
CA TRP A 14 3.84 2.23 13.23
C TRP A 14 4.54 1.55 12.06
N LEU A 15 5.70 0.90 12.27
CA LEU A 15 6.36 0.12 11.22
C LEU A 15 5.53 -1.09 10.77
N ILE A 16 4.86 -1.77 11.71
CA ILE A 16 3.95 -2.90 11.43
C ILE A 16 2.69 -2.43 10.68
N PHE A 17 2.30 -1.17 10.78
CA PHE A 17 1.27 -0.60 9.91
C PHE A 17 1.82 -0.27 8.52
N ILE A 18 2.89 0.53 8.45
CA ILE A 18 3.39 1.16 7.21
C ILE A 18 3.86 0.11 6.20
N PHE A 19 4.73 -0.82 6.61
CA PHE A 19 5.37 -1.71 5.65
C PHE A 19 4.47 -2.80 5.10
N PRO A 20 3.61 -3.46 5.90
CA PRO A 20 2.59 -4.38 5.37
C PRO A 20 1.61 -3.69 4.44
N LEU A 21 1.22 -2.44 4.73
CA LEU A 21 0.39 -1.67 3.81
C LEU A 21 1.10 -1.47 2.47
N TYR A 22 2.33 -0.96 2.49
CA TYR A 22 3.17 -0.79 1.31
C TYR A 22 3.36 -2.10 0.52
N GLN A 23 3.58 -3.22 1.21
CA GLN A 23 3.76 -4.53 0.59
C GLN A 23 2.49 -5.00 -0.11
N GLY A 24 1.33 -4.89 0.54
CA GLY A 24 0.04 -5.20 -0.09
C GLY A 24 -0.24 -4.32 -1.31
N MET A 25 0.19 -3.05 -1.28
CA MET A 25 0.11 -2.16 -2.44
C MET A 25 1.01 -2.59 -3.59
N LEU A 26 2.24 -3.05 -3.31
CA LEU A 26 3.18 -3.52 -4.32
C LEU A 26 2.68 -4.77 -5.04
N GLU A 27 2.24 -5.78 -4.28
CA GLU A 27 1.78 -7.06 -4.85
C GLU A 27 0.55 -6.85 -5.75
N LEU A 28 -0.39 -6.00 -5.32
CA LEU A 28 -1.55 -5.65 -6.14
C LEU A 28 -1.14 -4.93 -7.44
N GLN A 29 -0.18 -4.02 -7.37
CA GLN A 29 0.28 -3.28 -8.54
C GLN A 29 1.08 -4.13 -9.52
N GLU A 30 1.94 -5.01 -9.03
CA GLU A 30 2.71 -5.93 -9.85
C GLU A 30 1.77 -6.81 -10.68
N GLN A 31 0.70 -7.31 -10.07
CA GLN A 31 -0.31 -8.09 -10.76
C GLN A 31 -1.10 -7.29 -11.80
N ILE A 32 -1.47 -6.04 -11.49
CA ILE A 32 -2.14 -5.17 -12.47
C ILE A 32 -1.22 -4.88 -13.66
N GLN A 33 0.09 -4.76 -13.43
CA GLN A 33 1.06 -4.49 -14.48
C GLN A 33 1.36 -5.73 -15.34
N SER A 34 1.42 -6.93 -14.75
CA SER A 34 1.65 -8.18 -15.49
C SER A 34 0.52 -8.44 -16.49
N VAL A 35 -0.74 -8.27 -16.07
CA VAL A 35 -1.90 -8.47 -16.96
C VAL A 35 -1.99 -7.40 -18.06
N LYS A 36 -1.57 -6.16 -17.76
CA LYS A 36 -1.52 -5.06 -18.76
C LYS A 36 -0.39 -5.21 -19.77
N ARG A 37 0.77 -5.74 -19.38
CA ARG A 37 1.90 -5.94 -20.32
C ARG A 37 1.54 -6.93 -21.44
N ASN A 38 0.63 -7.85 -21.15
CA ASN A 38 0.09 -8.80 -22.12
C ASN A 38 -1.04 -8.20 -22.99
N GLU A 39 -1.42 -6.92 -22.80
CA GLU A 39 -2.38 -6.19 -23.65
C GLU A 39 -1.72 -4.99 -24.35
N ILE A 40 -1.64 -5.03 -25.69
CA ILE A 40 -1.25 -3.88 -26.52
C ILE A 40 -2.40 -2.85 -26.64
N LYS A 41 -3.63 -3.18 -26.22
CA LYS A 41 -4.77 -2.25 -26.24
C LYS A 41 -5.04 -1.71 -24.84
N GLU A 42 -4.98 -0.40 -24.69
CA GLU A 42 -5.41 0.28 -23.47
C GLU A 42 -6.81 -0.22 -23.08
N SER A 43 -6.89 -0.91 -21.94
CA SER A 43 -8.16 -1.35 -21.37
C SER A 43 -9.11 -0.15 -21.28
N THR A 44 -10.27 -0.22 -21.93
CA THR A 44 -11.33 0.81 -21.88
C THR A 44 -11.93 1.01 -20.48
N LEU A 45 -11.59 0.14 -19.52
CA LEU A 45 -12.05 0.22 -18.14
C LEU A 45 -11.26 1.28 -17.32
N PRO A 46 -11.97 2.21 -16.64
CA PRO A 46 -11.35 3.28 -15.87
C PRO A 46 -10.45 2.72 -14.77
N LYS A 47 -9.34 3.42 -14.50
CA LYS A 47 -8.42 3.08 -13.42
C LYS A 47 -9.10 3.35 -12.07
N ILE A 48 -8.96 2.43 -11.13
CA ILE A 48 -9.49 2.61 -9.78
C ILE A 48 -8.63 3.64 -9.05
N SER A 49 -9.31 4.57 -8.41
CA SER A 49 -8.67 5.67 -7.68
C SER A 49 -7.72 5.15 -6.60
N MET A 50 -6.65 5.90 -6.36
CA MET A 50 -5.70 5.58 -5.31
C MET A 50 -6.29 5.80 -3.92
N TRP A 51 -7.24 6.73 -3.79
CA TRP A 51 -7.91 7.08 -2.53
C TRP A 51 -8.69 5.93 -1.91
N TYR A 52 -9.08 4.91 -2.69
CA TYR A 52 -9.67 3.68 -2.13
C TYR A 52 -8.70 2.91 -1.23
N TRP A 53 -7.40 3.23 -1.22
CA TRP A 53 -6.47 2.69 -0.23
C TRP A 53 -6.75 3.16 1.20
N LEU A 54 -7.51 4.23 1.41
CA LEU A 54 -8.00 4.56 2.76
C LEU A 54 -8.93 3.45 3.31
N PHE A 55 -9.53 2.65 2.42
CA PHE A 55 -10.31 1.47 2.77
C PHE A 55 -9.93 0.28 1.86
N PRO A 56 -8.79 -0.39 2.13
CA PRO A 56 -8.21 -1.37 1.22
C PRO A 56 -9.11 -2.55 0.83
N PRO A 57 -10.00 -3.11 1.69
CA PRO A 57 -10.91 -4.17 1.29
C PRO A 57 -11.80 -3.75 0.12
N LEU A 58 -12.27 -2.49 0.11
CA LEU A 58 -13.05 -1.96 -1.00
C LEU A 58 -12.19 -1.83 -2.25
N LYS A 59 -10.95 -1.34 -2.12
CA LYS A 59 -10.06 -1.26 -3.28
C LYS A 59 -9.78 -2.61 -3.91
N ILE A 60 -9.43 -3.61 -3.09
CA ILE A 60 -9.15 -4.98 -3.55
C ILE A 60 -10.39 -5.55 -4.23
N ARG A 61 -11.59 -5.34 -3.66
CA ARG A 61 -12.84 -5.77 -4.27
C ARG A 61 -13.09 -5.11 -5.62
N LEU A 62 -12.87 -3.80 -5.73
CA LEU A 62 -13.03 -3.05 -6.98
C LEU A 62 -12.03 -3.53 -8.04
N GLU A 63 -10.75 -3.71 -7.68
CA GLU A 63 -9.72 -4.20 -8.61
C GLU A 63 -10.02 -5.63 -9.04
N LYS A 64 -10.44 -6.51 -8.11
CA LYS A 64 -10.92 -7.86 -8.41
C LYS A 64 -12.04 -7.82 -9.45
N GLN A 65 -13.09 -7.02 -9.24
CA GLN A 65 -14.20 -6.88 -10.19
C GLN A 65 -13.75 -6.37 -11.56
N ARG A 66 -12.87 -5.36 -11.59
CA ARG A 66 -12.31 -4.82 -12.83
C ARG A 66 -11.52 -5.89 -13.59
N MET A 67 -10.69 -6.64 -12.88
CA MET A 67 -9.84 -7.68 -13.47
C MET A 67 -10.66 -8.86 -13.97
N PHE A 68 -11.70 -9.29 -13.24
CA PHE A 68 -12.63 -10.30 -13.73
C PHE A 68 -13.27 -9.89 -15.05
N LYS A 69 -13.70 -8.63 -15.21
CA LYS A 69 -14.25 -8.12 -16.47
C LYS A 69 -13.23 -8.14 -17.61
N LEU A 70 -11.96 -7.82 -17.33
CA LEU A 70 -10.88 -7.87 -18.33
C LEU A 70 -10.57 -9.30 -18.76
N LEU A 71 -10.46 -10.22 -17.79
CA LEU A 71 -10.13 -11.62 -18.06
C LEU A 71 -11.29 -12.38 -18.71
N SER A 72 -12.55 -12.06 -18.38
CA SER A 72 -13.73 -12.67 -19.02
C SER A 72 -13.88 -12.28 -20.50
N GLN A 73 -13.28 -11.16 -20.91
CA GLN A 73 -13.27 -10.71 -22.31
C GLN A 73 -12.18 -11.39 -23.14
N ARG A 74 -11.35 -12.25 -22.53
CA ARG A 74 -10.26 -12.99 -23.19
C ARG A 74 -10.46 -14.51 -23.01
N HIS A 75 -9.88 -15.31 -23.91
CA HIS A 75 -9.60 -16.73 -23.66
C HIS A 75 -8.40 -16.83 -22.70
N THR A 76 -8.61 -16.41 -21.45
CA THR A 76 -7.60 -16.49 -20.40
C THR A 76 -7.47 -17.94 -19.94
N SER A 77 -6.24 -18.45 -19.78
CA SER A 77 -6.03 -19.78 -19.21
C SER A 77 -6.39 -19.81 -17.71
N ASN A 78 -6.83 -20.96 -17.21
CA ASN A 78 -7.11 -21.14 -15.78
C ASN A 78 -5.87 -20.85 -14.91
N THR A 79 -4.66 -21.10 -15.43
CA THR A 79 -3.41 -20.85 -14.73
C THR A 79 -3.12 -19.36 -14.50
N GLU A 80 -3.46 -18.49 -15.46
CA GLU A 80 -3.34 -17.03 -15.31
C GLU A 80 -4.35 -16.48 -14.30
N LEU A 81 -5.56 -17.05 -14.27
CA LEU A 81 -6.60 -16.68 -13.32
C LEU A 81 -6.23 -17.12 -11.88
N GLU A 82 -5.71 -18.34 -11.72
CA GLU A 82 -5.22 -18.84 -10.42
C GLU A 82 -4.06 -18.00 -9.90
N ALA A 83 -3.09 -17.67 -10.75
CA ALA A 83 -2.00 -16.77 -10.38
C ALA A 83 -2.54 -15.42 -9.89
N PHE A 84 -3.49 -14.82 -10.64
CA PHE A 84 -4.14 -13.57 -10.25
C PHE A 84 -4.82 -13.65 -8.88
N LEU A 85 -5.61 -14.68 -8.63
CA LEU A 85 -6.29 -14.87 -7.35
C LEU A 85 -5.28 -15.05 -6.22
N HIS A 86 -4.21 -15.83 -6.43
CA HIS A 86 -3.18 -16.02 -5.43
C HIS A 86 -2.50 -14.69 -5.04
N PHE A 87 -2.19 -13.81 -5.99
CA PHE A 87 -1.63 -12.49 -5.69
C PHE A 87 -2.61 -11.58 -4.96
N LEU A 88 -3.90 -11.65 -5.28
CA LEU A 88 -4.93 -10.93 -4.51
C LEU A 88 -5.01 -11.41 -3.06
N ASP A 89 -4.92 -12.72 -2.84
CA ASP A 89 -4.98 -13.29 -1.51
C ASP A 89 -3.77 -12.85 -0.67
N LYS A 90 -2.57 -12.79 -1.26
CA LYS A 90 -1.37 -12.26 -0.59
C LYS A 90 -1.50 -10.77 -0.25
N ALA A 91 -1.95 -9.95 -1.21
CA ALA A 91 -2.18 -8.53 -0.98
C ALA A 91 -3.22 -8.29 0.13
N THR A 92 -4.24 -9.14 0.18
CA THR A 92 -5.27 -9.13 1.22
C THR A 92 -4.70 -9.50 2.59
N ALA A 93 -3.84 -10.51 2.66
CA ALA A 93 -3.17 -10.91 3.90
C ALA A 93 -2.33 -9.76 4.48
N TRP A 94 -1.49 -9.13 3.65
CA TRP A 94 -0.70 -7.97 4.08
C TRP A 94 -1.54 -6.79 4.55
N PHE A 95 -2.71 -6.59 3.93
CA PHE A 95 -3.65 -5.59 4.41
C PHE A 95 -4.19 -5.90 5.81
N TYR A 96 -4.56 -7.15 6.10
CA TYR A 96 -5.03 -7.51 7.44
C TYR A 96 -3.92 -7.32 8.49
N VAL A 97 -2.67 -7.62 8.14
CA VAL A 97 -1.52 -7.32 9.00
C VAL A 97 -1.39 -5.81 9.24
N ALA A 98 -1.51 -5.00 8.18
CA ALA A 98 -1.47 -3.55 8.31
C ALA A 98 -2.60 -3.01 9.20
N LEU A 99 -3.82 -3.54 9.04
CA LEU A 99 -4.96 -3.15 9.88
C LEU A 99 -4.71 -3.47 11.35
N GLY A 100 -4.16 -4.66 11.64
CA GLY A 100 -3.73 -5.01 12.99
C GLY A 100 -2.68 -4.04 13.52
N GLY A 101 -1.66 -3.76 12.72
CA GLY A 101 -0.61 -2.77 13.04
C GLY A 101 -1.16 -1.38 13.31
N LEU A 102 -2.17 -0.92 12.57
CA LEU A 102 -2.80 0.37 12.78
C LEU A 102 -3.52 0.46 14.13
N LEU A 103 -4.31 -0.56 14.47
CA LEU A 103 -5.02 -0.61 15.74
C LEU A 103 -4.03 -0.63 16.91
N THR A 104 -2.96 -1.42 16.79
CA THR A 104 -1.86 -1.42 17.77
C THR A 104 -1.20 -0.05 17.85
N ALA A 105 -0.87 0.58 16.72
CA ALA A 105 -0.22 1.88 16.68
C ALA A 105 -1.06 2.99 17.31
N ILE A 106 -2.38 3.00 17.11
CA ILE A 106 -3.29 3.94 17.77
C ILE A 106 -3.25 3.75 19.29
N SER A 107 -3.39 2.50 19.75
CA SER A 107 -3.37 2.17 21.19
C SER A 107 -2.04 2.56 21.84
N VAL A 108 -0.91 2.18 21.23
CA VAL A 108 0.43 2.50 21.72
C VAL A 108 0.68 4.00 21.70
N THR A 109 0.25 4.72 20.66
CA THR A 109 0.39 6.19 20.60
C THR A 109 -0.32 6.86 21.76
N TYR A 110 -1.55 6.44 22.06
CA TYR A 110 -2.29 6.95 23.21
C TYR A 110 -1.56 6.66 24.53
N GLY A 111 -1.14 5.40 24.75
CA GLY A 111 -0.40 5.01 25.96
C GLY A 111 0.94 5.72 26.12
N THR A 112 1.68 5.94 25.02
CA THR A 112 2.93 6.72 25.05
C THR A 112 2.66 8.17 25.44
N LEU A 113 1.63 8.81 24.89
CA LEU A 113 1.29 10.19 25.26
C LEU A 113 0.96 10.32 26.76
N GLU A 114 0.20 9.38 27.31
CA GLU A 114 -0.09 9.32 28.75
C GLU A 114 1.19 9.18 29.60
N GLN A 115 2.14 8.30 29.21
CA GLN A 115 3.41 8.14 29.92
C GLN A 115 4.29 9.40 29.90
N PHE A 116 4.17 10.21 28.85
CA PHE A 116 4.85 11.50 28.75
C PHE A 116 4.06 12.65 29.38
N LYS A 117 2.88 12.37 29.96
CA LYS A 117 1.95 13.37 30.52
C LYS A 117 1.52 14.42 29.50
N ILE A 118 1.42 14.02 28.23
CA ILE A 118 0.94 14.86 27.15
C ILE A 118 -0.56 14.63 27.04
N GLU A 119 -1.34 15.59 27.53
CA GLU A 119 -2.80 15.55 27.44
C GLU A 119 -3.24 16.17 26.12
N LEU A 120 -3.80 15.35 25.23
CA LEU A 120 -4.48 15.81 24.03
C LEU A 120 -5.97 15.67 24.23
N SER A 121 -6.73 16.68 23.80
CA SER A 121 -8.18 16.50 23.71
C SER A 121 -8.50 15.40 22.67
N PRO A 122 -9.58 14.62 22.85
CA PRO A 122 -9.93 13.55 21.92
C PRO A 122 -9.97 13.96 20.44
N PRO A 123 -10.48 15.15 20.05
CA PRO A 123 -10.45 15.59 18.66
C PRO A 123 -9.03 15.79 18.11
N ILE A 124 -8.12 16.34 18.92
CA ILE A 124 -6.73 16.59 18.51
C ILE A 124 -5.99 15.27 18.36
N PHE A 125 -6.22 14.31 19.24
CA PHE A 125 -5.66 12.97 19.12
C PHE A 125 -6.08 12.30 17.80
N TRP A 126 -7.37 12.29 17.48
CA TRP A 126 -7.84 11.70 16.23
C TRP A 126 -7.32 12.45 14.99
N LEU A 127 -7.23 13.79 15.06
CA LEU A 127 -6.62 14.58 14.00
C LEU A 127 -5.16 14.19 13.76
N LEU A 128 -4.36 14.03 14.83
CA LEU A 128 -2.97 13.57 14.74
C LEU A 128 -2.88 12.21 14.04
N ILE A 129 -3.70 11.23 14.45
CA ILE A 129 -3.74 9.89 13.84
C ILE A 129 -4.08 9.98 12.36
N ILE A 130 -5.11 10.75 11.98
CA ILE A 130 -5.51 10.94 10.59
C ILE A 130 -4.37 11.55 9.76
N VAL A 131 -3.69 12.56 10.29
CA VAL A 131 -2.54 13.19 9.61
C VAL A 131 -1.43 12.19 9.37
N ILE A 132 -1.07 11.36 10.36
CA ILE A 132 -0.04 10.33 10.21
C ILE A 132 -0.44 9.32 9.14
N ILE A 133 -1.69 8.85 9.15
CA ILE A 133 -2.21 7.92 8.14
C ILE A 133 -2.12 8.53 6.73
N ILE A 134 -2.54 9.78 6.55
CA ILE A 134 -2.46 10.48 5.26
C ILE A 134 -0.99 10.58 4.80
N CYS A 135 -0.08 10.96 5.69
CA CYS A 135 1.35 11.04 5.39
C CYS A 135 1.92 9.69 4.93
N THR A 136 1.54 8.59 5.59
CA THR A 136 1.91 7.23 5.18
C THR A 136 1.41 6.92 3.78
N PHE A 137 0.13 7.17 3.49
CA PHE A 137 -0.43 6.92 2.16
C PHE A 137 0.23 7.75 1.05
N VAL A 138 0.54 9.03 1.33
CA VAL A 138 1.24 9.90 0.38
C VAL A 138 2.66 9.38 0.13
N SER A 139 3.37 8.97 1.18
CA SER A 139 4.71 8.38 1.08
C SER A 139 4.70 7.10 0.24
N ASP A 140 3.81 6.17 0.54
CA ASP A 140 3.71 4.90 -0.19
C ASP A 140 3.30 5.10 -1.64
N ASN A 141 2.34 5.99 -1.91
CA ASN A 141 1.98 6.36 -3.27
C ASN A 141 3.20 6.92 -4.03
N HIS A 142 3.95 7.83 -3.43
CA HIS A 142 5.16 8.38 -4.06
C HIS A 142 6.21 7.30 -4.36
N ARG A 143 6.38 6.31 -3.47
CA ARG A 143 7.31 5.18 -3.66
C ARG A 143 6.87 4.25 -4.79
N ILE A 144 5.57 4.04 -4.91
CA ILE A 144 4.97 3.10 -5.86
C ILE A 144 4.75 3.71 -7.25
N ASN A 145 4.67 5.04 -7.34
CA ASN A 145 4.40 5.76 -8.58
C ASN A 145 5.39 5.38 -9.71
N SER A 146 4.85 4.94 -10.84
CA SER A 146 5.59 4.49 -12.03
C SER A 146 6.53 5.56 -12.60
N LYS A 147 6.24 6.85 -12.39
CA LYS A 147 7.12 7.95 -12.79
C LYS A 147 8.48 7.92 -12.10
N ARG A 148 8.53 7.47 -10.84
CA ARG A 148 9.80 7.30 -10.10
C ARG A 148 10.61 6.16 -10.71
N LYS A 149 9.98 5.01 -10.99
CA LYS A 149 10.65 3.87 -11.64
C LYS A 149 11.25 4.26 -12.98
N GLN A 150 10.49 4.98 -13.82
CA GLN A 150 10.96 5.46 -15.12
C GLN A 150 12.15 6.41 -15.01
N ARG A 151 12.14 7.35 -14.06
CA ARG A 151 13.28 8.27 -13.84
C ARG A 151 14.55 7.54 -13.42
N ILE A 152 14.44 6.51 -12.58
CA ILE A 152 15.60 5.72 -12.15
C ILE A 152 16.15 4.90 -13.31
N ILE A 153 15.26 4.25 -14.08
CA ILE A 153 15.64 3.49 -15.28
C ILE A 153 16.34 4.40 -16.30
N GLN A 154 15.79 5.59 -16.57
CA GLN A 154 16.41 6.58 -17.46
C GLN A 154 17.78 7.05 -16.95
N LYS A 155 17.94 7.28 -15.65
CA LYS A 155 19.25 7.63 -15.08
C LYS A 155 20.29 6.52 -15.26
N ILE A 156 19.88 5.27 -15.09
CA ILE A 156 20.77 4.11 -15.28
C ILE A 156 21.14 3.95 -16.76
N GLN A 157 20.16 4.05 -17.67
CA GLN A 157 20.38 3.99 -19.12
C GLN A 157 21.32 5.10 -19.60
N ASN A 158 21.02 6.35 -19.28
CA ASN A 158 21.87 7.49 -19.64
C ASN A 158 23.27 7.43 -18.98
N GLY A 159 23.39 6.78 -17.81
CA GLY A 159 24.69 6.55 -17.16
C GLY A 159 25.52 5.45 -17.82
N MET A 160 24.89 4.45 -18.45
CA MET A 160 25.57 3.45 -19.27
C MET A 160 25.99 4.01 -20.63
N ASP A 161 25.14 4.84 -21.25
CA ASP A 161 25.42 5.46 -22.55
C ASP A 161 26.57 6.48 -22.49
N ASN A 162 26.81 7.12 -21.35
CA ASN A 162 27.93 8.06 -21.15
C ASN A 162 29.29 7.38 -20.79
N ASN A 163 29.32 6.05 -20.65
CA ASN A 163 30.52 5.26 -20.32
C ASN A 163 30.97 4.34 -21.48
N LEU A 164 30.40 4.53 -22.68
CA LEU A 164 30.78 3.89 -23.95
C LEU A 164 31.38 4.95 -24.88
#